data_AF-A0A7S0E6V6-F1
#
_entry.id   AF-A0A7S0E6V6-F1
#
_cell.length_a   1.000
_cell.length_b   1.000
_cell.length_c   1.000
_cell.angle_alpha   90.00
_cell.angle_beta   90.00
_cell.angle_gamma   90.00
#
_symmetry.space_group_name_H-M   'P 1'
#
loop_
_entity.id
_entity.type
_entity.pdbx_description
1 polymer ?
#
loop_
_entity_poly.entity_id
_entity_poly.type
_entity_poly.pdbx_seq_one_letter_code
_entity_poly.pdbx_strand_id
1 'polypeptide(L)'
;EDVWKNKPDANLEDLDEPGIDDEPTPVPMQFEDAYQYQNIFGPLVKYEADSDKQMKEQQTKEDLVVHWDIGLNNKRIAYFMFAKDEGEVRLMPGDELKLKFNDGLKQWS
;
A
#
# COMPACT_ATOMS: atom_id res chain seq x y z
N GLU A 1 6.57 13.83 -11.97
CA GLU A 1 7.20 12.69 -12.68
C GLU A 1 6.46 11.34 -12.55
N ASP A 2 5.44 11.21 -11.68
CA ASP A 2 4.68 9.95 -11.51
C ASP A 2 3.44 9.79 -12.41
N VAL A 3 2.92 10.88 -12.99
CA VAL A 3 1.70 10.85 -13.83
C VAL A 3 1.90 10.01 -15.10
N TRP A 4 3.09 10.07 -15.70
CA TRP A 4 3.42 9.35 -16.93
C TRP A 4 3.75 7.86 -16.73
N LYS A 5 3.91 7.38 -15.49
CA LYS A 5 4.12 5.96 -15.21
C LYS A 5 2.82 5.16 -15.17
N ASN A 6 1.71 5.80 -14.77
CA ASN A 6 0.45 5.12 -14.49
C ASN A 6 -0.66 5.37 -15.53
N LYS A 7 -0.48 6.34 -16.44
CA LYS A 7 -1.42 6.62 -17.55
C LYS A 7 -0.66 7.03 -18.83
N PRO A 8 -0.36 6.09 -19.75
CA PRO A 8 0.35 6.38 -20.99
C PRO A 8 -0.45 7.22 -22.01
N ASP A 9 -1.76 7.41 -21.80
CA ASP A 9 -2.66 8.22 -22.65
C ASP A 9 -3.08 9.57 -22.00
N ALA A 10 -2.37 10.03 -20.97
CA ALA A 10 -2.72 11.30 -20.30
C ALA A 10 -2.61 12.50 -21.26
N ASN A 11 -3.70 13.26 -21.40
CA ASN A 11 -3.74 14.49 -22.21
C ASN A 11 -3.40 15.72 -21.32
N LEU A 12 -3.08 16.85 -21.93
CA LEU A 12 -2.82 18.13 -21.26
C LEU A 12 -3.98 18.58 -20.35
N GLU A 13 -5.21 18.15 -20.62
CA GLU A 13 -6.40 18.45 -19.83
C GLU A 13 -6.49 17.67 -18.50
N ASP A 14 -5.75 16.55 -18.36
CA ASP A 14 -5.64 15.81 -17.09
C ASP A 14 -4.68 16.50 -16.09
N LEU A 15 -3.94 17.53 -16.52
CA LEU A 15 -3.10 18.35 -15.62
C LEU A 15 -3.89 19.47 -14.92
N ASP A 16 -5.11 19.75 -15.36
CA ASP A 16 -5.99 20.80 -14.80
C ASP A 16 -6.93 20.27 -13.69
N GLU A 17 -6.85 18.99 -13.28
CA GLU A 17 -7.59 18.55 -12.09
C GLU A 17 -7.00 19.22 -10.83
N PRO A 18 -7.82 19.91 -10.02
CA PRO A 18 -7.34 20.51 -8.78
C PRO A 18 -6.80 19.42 -7.84
N GLY A 19 -5.48 19.42 -7.63
CA GLY A 19 -4.78 18.46 -6.78
C GLY A 19 -3.65 17.66 -7.46
N ILE A 20 -3.36 17.90 -8.74
CA ILE A 20 -2.33 17.16 -9.49
C ILE A 20 -0.96 17.87 -9.52
N ASP A 21 -0.88 19.17 -9.21
CA ASP A 21 0.38 19.93 -9.23
C ASP A 21 0.50 20.98 -8.10
N ASP A 22 0.05 20.65 -6.89
CA ASP A 22 0.46 21.42 -5.71
C ASP A 22 1.63 20.71 -5.05
N GLU A 23 2.84 21.19 -5.32
CA GLU A 23 4.01 20.87 -4.52
C GLU A 23 3.65 21.10 -3.03
N PRO A 24 3.91 20.13 -2.13
CA PRO A 24 3.40 20.22 -0.77
C PRO A 24 3.89 21.50 -0.10
N THR A 25 2.94 22.27 0.44
CA THR A 25 3.24 23.51 1.18
C THR A 25 4.30 23.23 2.25
N PRO A 26 5.42 23.98 2.27
CA PRO A 26 6.46 23.79 3.28
C PRO A 26 5.90 23.94 4.69
N VAL A 27 6.30 23.06 5.61
CA VAL A 27 5.80 23.06 6.99
C VAL A 27 6.38 24.26 7.75
N PRO A 28 5.55 25.24 8.18
CA PRO A 28 6.01 26.38 8.97
C PRO A 28 6.26 25.96 10.43
N MET A 29 7.01 26.78 11.18
CA MET A 29 7.21 26.53 12.63
C MET A 29 5.98 26.84 13.48
N GLN A 30 5.06 27.68 13.00
CA GLN A 30 3.86 28.12 13.71
C GLN A 30 2.64 28.05 12.78
N PHE A 31 1.49 27.71 13.34
CA PHE A 31 0.21 27.61 12.63
C PHE A 31 -0.76 28.67 13.17
N GLU A 32 -1.55 29.27 12.28
CA GLU A 32 -2.60 30.22 12.59
C GLU A 32 -3.76 29.55 13.33
N ASP A 33 -4.18 28.37 12.86
CA ASP A 33 -5.20 27.55 13.48
C ASP A 33 -5.03 26.05 13.15
N ALA A 34 -5.94 25.23 13.67
CA ALA A 34 -5.94 23.78 13.43
C ALA A 34 -6.31 23.41 11.97
N TYR A 35 -7.03 24.27 11.25
CA TYR A 35 -7.38 24.02 9.86
C TYR A 35 -6.15 24.19 8.96
N GLN A 36 -5.32 25.20 9.20
CA GLN A 36 -4.04 25.37 8.50
C GLN A 36 -3.13 24.16 8.73
N TYR A 37 -3.03 23.68 9.96
CA TYR A 37 -2.27 22.46 10.27
C TYR A 37 -2.79 21.25 9.49
N GLN A 38 -4.12 21.02 9.49
CA GLN A 38 -4.74 19.92 8.76
C GLN A 38 -4.48 20.03 7.25
N ASN A 39 -4.61 21.22 6.67
CA ASN A 39 -4.44 21.44 5.24
C ASN A 39 -2.99 21.22 4.79
N ILE A 40 -2.00 21.46 5.66
CA ILE A 40 -0.58 21.22 5.37
C ILE A 40 -0.21 19.75 5.61
N PHE A 41 -0.55 19.18 6.77
CA PHE A 41 -0.16 17.81 7.11
C PHE A 41 -1.02 16.72 6.48
N GLY A 42 -2.29 17.01 6.18
CA GLY A 42 -3.22 16.05 5.58
C GLY A 42 -2.68 15.46 4.27
N PRO A 43 -2.27 16.28 3.29
CA PRO A 43 -1.62 15.81 2.07
C PRO A 43 -0.34 15.01 2.33
N LEU A 44 0.53 15.47 3.24
CA LEU A 44 1.78 14.77 3.56
C LEU A 44 1.54 13.36 4.12
N VAL A 45 0.60 13.22 5.05
CA VAL A 45 0.21 11.92 5.60
C VAL A 45 -0.40 11.04 4.52
N LYS A 46 -1.17 11.61 3.59
CA LYS A 46 -1.73 10.87 2.46
C LYS A 46 -0.61 10.36 1.53
N TYR A 47 0.38 11.17 1.18
CA TYR A 47 1.51 10.74 0.36
C TYR A 47 2.29 9.58 0.99
N GLU A 48 2.54 9.66 2.30
CA GLU A 48 3.19 8.57 3.03
C GLU A 48 2.32 7.30 3.04
N ALA A 49 1.02 7.45 3.31
CA ALA A 49 0.09 6.32 3.31
C ALA A 49 -0.01 5.65 1.93
N ASP A 50 -0.06 6.44 0.85
CA ASP A 50 -0.11 5.93 -0.52
C ASP A 50 1.22 5.26 -0.91
N SER A 51 2.36 5.79 -0.45
CA SER A 51 3.69 5.19 -0.67
C SER A 51 3.86 3.88 0.11
N ASP A 52 3.47 3.86 1.39
CA ASP A 52 3.49 2.66 2.24
C ASP A 52 2.58 1.56 1.66
N LYS A 53 1.37 1.94 1.21
CA LYS A 53 0.45 1.02 0.55
C LYS A 53 1.08 0.41 -0.70
N GLN A 54 1.63 1.23 -1.60
CA GLN A 54 2.27 0.74 -2.83
C GLN A 54 3.45 -0.16 -2.53
N MET A 55 4.31 0.21 -1.57
CA MET A 55 5.46 -0.60 -1.16
C MET A 55 5.02 -1.96 -0.61
N LYS A 56 3.98 -1.99 0.24
CA LYS A 56 3.44 -3.24 0.79
C LYS A 56 2.79 -4.12 -0.28
N GLU A 57 2.04 -3.52 -1.20
CA GLU A 57 1.38 -4.24 -2.30
C GLU A 57 2.40 -4.87 -3.27
N GLN A 58 3.53 -4.20 -3.52
CA GLN A 58 4.65 -4.73 -4.33
C GLN A 58 5.32 -5.97 -3.72
N GLN A 59 5.15 -6.21 -2.42
CA GLN A 59 5.74 -7.36 -1.72
C GLN A 59 4.86 -8.62 -1.79
N THR A 60 3.80 -8.61 -2.61
CA THR A 60 2.96 -9.80 -2.82
C THR A 60 3.81 -10.99 -3.30
N LYS A 61 3.60 -12.14 -2.66
CA LYS A 61 4.30 -13.40 -2.99
C LYS A 61 3.33 -14.41 -3.58
N GLU A 62 3.75 -15.02 -4.67
CA GLU A 62 3.01 -16.04 -5.41
C GLU A 62 3.58 -17.44 -5.13
N ASP A 63 2.90 -18.47 -5.63
CA ASP A 63 3.33 -19.87 -5.57
C ASP A 63 3.68 -20.39 -4.15
N LEU A 64 2.95 -19.91 -3.15
CA LEU A 64 3.09 -20.36 -1.77
C LEU A 64 2.48 -21.76 -1.56
N VAL A 65 3.26 -22.65 -0.96
CA VAL A 65 2.75 -23.92 -0.44
C VAL A 65 2.24 -23.71 0.98
N VAL A 66 0.93 -23.87 1.18
CA VAL A 66 0.27 -23.64 2.47
C VAL A 66 -0.07 -24.97 3.14
N HIS A 67 0.41 -25.16 4.37
CA HIS A 67 -0.02 -26.24 5.25
C HIS A 67 -1.05 -25.72 6.25
N TRP A 68 -2.21 -26.38 6.32
CA TRP A 68 -3.33 -25.96 7.16
C TRP A 68 -3.49 -26.82 8.39
N ASP A 69 -3.76 -26.17 9.53
CA ASP A 69 -3.99 -26.84 10.81
C ASP A 69 -5.10 -26.16 11.63
N ILE A 70 -5.51 -26.77 12.73
CA ILE A 70 -6.45 -26.22 13.71
C ILE A 70 -5.73 -26.11 15.06
N GLY A 71 -5.58 -24.87 15.53
CA GLY A 71 -4.96 -24.60 16.83
C GLY A 71 -5.79 -25.12 18.00
N LEU A 72 -5.16 -25.23 19.17
CA LEU A 72 -5.81 -25.66 20.43
C LEU A 72 -7.00 -24.76 20.84
N ASN A 73 -7.03 -23.52 20.34
CA ASN A 73 -8.12 -22.56 20.51
C ASN A 73 -9.22 -22.68 19.44
N ASN A 74 -9.23 -23.75 18.65
CA ASN A 74 -10.11 -24.00 17.51
C ASN A 74 -10.02 -22.95 16.38
N LYS A 75 -8.95 -22.16 16.31
CA LYS A 75 -8.70 -21.24 15.19
C LYS A 75 -7.94 -21.94 14.07
N ARG A 76 -8.26 -21.60 12.82
CA ARG A 76 -7.53 -22.06 11.63
C ARG A 76 -6.15 -21.41 11.60
N ILE A 77 -5.11 -22.22 11.36
CA ILE A 77 -3.72 -21.76 11.21
C ILE A 77 -3.22 -22.14 9.82
N ALA A 78 -2.52 -21.21 9.16
CA ALA A 78 -1.80 -21.45 7.91
C ALA A 78 -0.30 -21.31 8.15
N TYR A 79 0.45 -22.34 7.80
CA TYR A 79 1.92 -22.33 7.81
C TYR A 79 2.43 -22.25 6.37
N PHE A 80 3.35 -21.32 6.13
CA PHE A 80 4.05 -21.11 4.86
C PHE A 80 5.41 -20.46 5.15
N MET A 81 6.32 -20.50 4.19
CA MET A 81 7.66 -19.94 4.32
C MET A 81 7.98 -19.09 3.09
N PHE A 82 8.63 -17.96 3.30
CA PHE A 82 9.22 -17.16 2.22
C PHE A 82 10.66 -17.61 1.96
N ALA A 83 11.12 -17.55 0.70
CA ALA A 83 12.51 -17.84 0.36
C ALA A 83 13.46 -16.79 0.96
N LYS A 84 14.63 -17.22 1.46
CA LYS A 84 15.57 -16.36 2.21
C LYS A 84 16.17 -15.18 1.44
N ASP A 85 16.20 -15.26 0.11
CA ASP A 85 16.82 -14.23 -0.75
C ASP A 85 15.83 -13.13 -1.19
N GLU A 86 14.56 -13.23 -0.80
CA GLU A 86 13.51 -12.40 -1.36
C GLU A 86 13.14 -11.20 -0.45
N GLY A 87 14.03 -10.21 -0.42
CA GLY A 87 13.70 -8.86 0.05
C GLY A 87 13.51 -8.71 1.57
N GLU A 88 13.75 -7.49 2.05
CA GLU A 88 13.81 -7.13 3.46
C GLU A 88 12.41 -6.97 4.10
N VAL A 89 11.51 -7.95 3.92
CA VAL A 89 10.21 -7.91 4.58
C VAL A 89 10.37 -8.40 6.02
N ARG A 90 10.45 -7.45 6.96
CA ARG A 90 10.52 -7.76 8.39
C ARG A 90 9.11 -7.95 8.95
N LEU A 91 8.60 -9.17 8.88
CA LEU A 91 7.34 -9.55 9.53
C LEU A 91 7.51 -9.69 11.05
N MET A 92 6.60 -9.07 11.79
CA MET A 92 6.53 -9.12 13.24
C MET A 92 5.27 -9.87 13.71
N PRO A 93 5.30 -10.54 14.87
CA PRO A 93 4.09 -11.14 15.43
C PRO A 93 3.00 -10.08 15.65
N GLY A 94 1.83 -10.30 15.04
CA GLY A 94 0.71 -9.38 15.07
C GLY A 94 0.43 -8.68 13.73
N ASP A 95 1.36 -8.74 12.78
CA ASP A 95 1.15 -8.21 11.43
C ASP A 95 0.01 -8.95 10.71
N GLU A 96 -0.78 -8.20 9.96
CA GLU A 96 -1.88 -8.74 9.17
C GLU A 96 -1.41 -9.15 7.78
N LEU A 97 -1.75 -10.39 7.38
CA LEU A 97 -1.45 -10.93 6.06
C LEU A 97 -2.72 -11.37 5.36
N LYS A 98 -2.80 -11.08 4.06
CA LYS A 98 -3.91 -11.51 3.21
C LYS A 98 -3.48 -12.72 2.37
N LEU A 99 -4.02 -13.89 2.69
CA LEU A 99 -3.82 -15.11 1.90
C LEU A 99 -4.95 -15.26 0.87
N LYS A 100 -4.61 -15.31 -0.41
CA LYS A 100 -5.57 -15.52 -1.51
C LYS A 100 -5.24 -16.79 -2.27
N PHE A 101 -6.22 -17.66 -2.43
CA PHE A 101 -6.11 -18.81 -3.34
C PHE A 101 -6.47 -18.35 -4.76
N ASN A 102 -5.59 -18.57 -5.72
CA ASN A 102 -5.81 -18.26 -7.13
C ASN A 102 -5.68 -19.57 -7.92
N ASP A 103 -6.80 -20.14 -8.37
CA ASP A 103 -6.85 -21.44 -9.05
C ASP A 103 -6.49 -21.34 -10.55
N GLY A 104 -6.07 -20.16 -11.03
CA GLY A 104 -5.90 -19.87 -12.46
C GLY A 104 -7.18 -19.97 -13.30
N LEU A 105 -8.29 -20.49 -12.74
CA LEU A 105 -9.49 -20.92 -13.46
C LEU A 105 -10.71 -20.01 -13.27
N LYS A 106 -10.57 -18.83 -12.64
CA LYS A 106 -11.66 -17.84 -12.62
C LYS A 106 -11.18 -16.43 -12.29
N GLN A 107 -11.06 -15.61 -13.34
CA GLN A 107 -11.22 -14.17 -13.21
C GLN A 107 -12.73 -13.93 -13.01
N TRP A 108 -13.15 -13.51 -11.83
CA TRP A 108 -14.53 -13.07 -11.65
C TRP A 108 -14.68 -11.73 -12.36
N SER A 109 -15.47 -11.74 -13.44
CA SER A 109 -16.03 -10.58 -14.12
C SER A 109 -17.08 -9.89 -13.27
#